data_AF-A0ABC8R4G5-F1
#
_entry.id   AF-A0ABC8R4G5-F1
#
_cell.length_a   1.000
_cell.length_b   1.000
_cell.length_c   1.000
_cell.angle_alpha   90.00
_cell.angle_beta   90.00
_cell.angle_gamma   90.00
#
_symmetry.space_group_name_H-M   'P 1'
#
loop_
_entity.id
_entity.type
_entity.pdbx_description
1 polymer ?
#
loop_
_entity_poly.entity_id
_entity_poly.type
_entity_poly.pdbx_seq_one_letter_code
_entity_poly.pdbx_strand_id
1 'polypeptide(L)'
;MSNFYKSMLFMFWAILLCSNEVLAKKSRIPISGFVSFWEILKDSEVREMKNQCYADIESGLWGRQCKSSTVAKENCALKCLSPGCYELIYESDPVRD
;
A
#
# COMPACT_ATOMS: atom_id res chain seq x y z
N MET A 1 -32.66 29.61 -51.50
CA MET A 1 -32.57 29.82 -50.03
C MET A 1 -32.59 28.51 -49.23
N SER A 2 -33.13 27.41 -49.79
CA SER A 2 -33.24 26.12 -49.09
C SER A 2 -31.95 25.31 -48.97
N ASN A 3 -31.09 25.37 -49.99
CA ASN A 3 -29.84 24.60 -49.99
C ASN A 3 -28.80 25.15 -49.00
N PHE A 4 -28.92 26.43 -48.63
CA PHE A 4 -28.04 27.08 -47.67
C PHE A 4 -28.29 26.58 -46.24
N TYR A 5 -29.55 26.48 -45.81
CA TYR A 5 -29.88 25.92 -44.50
C TYR A 5 -29.50 24.44 -44.40
N LYS A 6 -29.62 23.70 -45.51
CA LYS A 6 -29.28 22.27 -45.56
C LYS A 6 -27.77 22.06 -45.41
N SER A 7 -26.97 22.91 -46.07
CA SER A 7 -25.51 22.95 -45.90
C SER A 7 -25.09 23.32 -44.47
N MET A 8 -25.73 24.33 -43.87
CA MET A 8 -25.43 24.73 -42.49
C MET A 8 -25.83 23.65 -41.47
N LEU A 9 -26.95 22.95 -41.66
CA LEU A 9 -27.36 21.81 -40.84
C LEU A 9 -26.35 20.65 -40.93
N PHE A 10 -25.85 20.35 -42.13
CA PHE A 10 -24.81 19.34 -42.32
C PHE A 10 -23.50 19.71 -41.61
N MET A 11 -23.07 20.97 -41.72
CA MET A 11 -21.88 21.46 -41.03
C MET A 11 -22.03 21.39 -39.52
N PHE A 12 -23.19 21.80 -38.99
CA PHE A 12 -23.46 21.74 -37.55
C PHE A 12 -23.49 20.28 -37.03
N TRP A 13 -24.07 19.36 -37.81
CA TRP A 13 -24.11 17.94 -37.48
C TRP A 13 -22.70 17.31 -37.51
N ALA A 14 -21.87 17.68 -38.50
CA ALA A 14 -20.48 17.25 -38.57
C ALA A 14 -19.64 17.75 -37.37
N ILE A 15 -19.85 18.99 -36.92
CA ILE A 15 -19.16 19.55 -35.73
C ILE A 15 -19.58 18.80 -34.46
N LEU A 16 -20.86 18.48 -34.31
CA LEU A 16 -21.36 17.69 -33.17
C LEU A 16 -20.78 16.27 -33.17
N LEU A 17 -20.63 15.63 -34.34
CA LEU A 17 -20.00 14.31 -34.47
C LEU A 17 -18.51 14.33 -34.12
N CYS A 18 -17.77 15.38 -34.51
CA CYS A 18 -16.34 15.51 -34.21
C CYS A 18 -16.04 15.85 -32.74
N SER A 19 -17.03 16.29 -31.95
CA SER A 19 -16.83 16.70 -30.55
C SER A 19 -16.85 15.55 -29.55
N ASN A 20 -17.36 14.37 -29.95
CA ASN A 20 -17.52 13.21 -29.06
C ASN A 20 -16.23 12.40 -28.79
N GLU A 21 -15.11 12.74 -29.45
CA GLU A 21 -13.85 11.99 -29.36
C GLU A 21 -12.88 12.52 -28.27
N VAL A 22 -13.26 13.51 -27.46
CA VAL A 22 -12.33 14.16 -26.52
C VAL A 22 -12.38 13.61 -25.09
N LEU A 23 -13.30 12.70 -24.74
CA LEU A 23 -13.47 12.26 -23.34
C LEU A 23 -13.59 10.75 -23.16
N ALA A 24 -12.50 10.00 -23.41
CA ALA A 24 -12.31 8.69 -22.74
C ALA A 24 -10.88 8.13 -22.78
N LYS A 25 -9.81 8.92 -22.65
CA LYS A 25 -8.56 8.36 -22.11
C LYS A 25 -8.58 8.44 -20.59
N LYS A 26 -9.40 7.58 -19.97
CA LYS A 26 -9.22 7.21 -18.56
C LYS A 26 -7.87 6.50 -18.48
N SER A 27 -6.84 7.24 -18.07
CA SER A 27 -5.51 6.69 -17.81
C SER A 27 -5.66 5.57 -16.78
N ARG A 28 -5.55 4.32 -17.25
CA ARG A 28 -5.35 3.17 -16.39
C ARG A 28 -3.87 3.10 -16.09
N ILE A 29 -3.38 3.95 -15.17
CA ILE A 29 -2.17 3.63 -14.44
C ILE A 29 -2.49 2.31 -13.73
N PRO A 30 -1.78 1.20 -14.01
CA PRO A 30 -2.07 -0.05 -13.34
C PRO A 30 -1.72 0.13 -11.85
N ILE A 31 -2.72 -0.03 -10.98
CA ILE A 31 -2.57 0.05 -9.53
C ILE A 31 -1.50 -0.93 -9.03
N SER A 32 -1.20 -2.00 -9.79
CA SER A 32 -0.14 -2.96 -9.47
C SER A 32 1.23 -2.31 -9.27
N GLY A 33 1.60 -1.29 -10.06
CA GLY A 33 2.88 -0.60 -9.89
C GLY A 33 2.95 0.22 -8.61
N PHE A 34 1.82 0.84 -8.23
CA PHE A 34 1.71 1.59 -6.97
C PHE A 34 1.69 0.65 -5.75
N VAL A 35 0.97 -0.47 -5.83
CA VAL A 35 0.92 -1.47 -4.73
C VAL A 35 2.28 -2.10 -4.50
N SER A 36 3.00 -2.54 -5.56
CA SER A 36 4.34 -3.10 -5.39
C SER A 36 5.33 -2.10 -4.80
N PHE A 37 5.28 -0.83 -5.22
CA PHE A 37 6.14 0.20 -4.64
C PHE A 37 5.79 0.50 -3.17
N TRP A 38 4.50 0.56 -2.83
CA TRP A 38 4.03 0.79 -1.47
C TRP A 38 4.33 -0.39 -0.55
N GLU A 39 4.27 -1.62 -1.05
CA GLU A 39 4.66 -2.85 -0.33
C GLU A 39 6.17 -2.85 -0.04
N ILE A 40 7.01 -2.47 -1.02
CA ILE A 40 8.45 -2.32 -0.82
C ILE A 40 8.79 -1.22 0.20
N LEU A 41 8.12 -0.06 0.12
CA LEU A 41 8.31 1.02 1.09
C LEU A 41 7.87 0.59 2.50
N LYS A 42 6.71 -0.07 2.59
CA LYS A 42 6.18 -0.59 3.85
C LYS A 42 7.10 -1.66 4.44
N ASP A 43 7.66 -2.54 3.62
CA ASP A 43 8.65 -3.53 4.07
C ASP A 43 9.93 -2.88 4.57
N SER A 44 10.37 -1.80 3.91
CA SER A 44 11.54 -1.05 4.36
C SER A 44 11.30 -0.34 5.70
N GLU A 45 10.13 0.24 5.89
CA GLU A 45 9.70 0.89 7.13
C GLU A 45 9.52 -0.12 8.27
N VAL A 46 8.86 -1.24 8.01
CA VAL A 46 8.69 -2.33 8.98
C VAL A 46 10.04 -2.93 9.37
N ARG A 47 10.98 -3.07 8.43
CA ARG A 47 12.35 -3.51 8.71
C ARG A 47 13.10 -2.51 9.58
N GLU A 48 12.97 -1.21 9.31
CA GLU A 48 13.54 -0.14 10.12
C GLU A 48 12.99 -0.18 11.56
N MET A 49 11.66 -0.22 11.71
CA MET A 49 11.00 -0.34 13.02
C MET A 49 11.44 -1.61 13.75
N LYS A 50 11.58 -2.74 13.04
CA LYS A 50 12.02 -3.99 13.64
C LYS A 50 13.45 -3.87 14.19
N ASN A 51 14.33 -3.19 13.46
CA ASN A 51 15.69 -2.93 13.93
C ASN A 51 15.72 -2.04 15.17
N GLN A 52 14.84 -1.04 15.26
CA GLN A 52 14.67 -0.23 16.47
C GLN A 52 14.20 -1.10 17.64
N CYS A 53 13.21 -1.97 17.43
CA CYS A 53 12.76 -2.92 18.44
C CYS A 53 13.87 -3.87 18.92
N TYR A 54 14.73 -4.35 18.02
CA TYR A 54 15.90 -5.14 18.42
C TYR A 54 16.88 -4.32 19.27
N ALA A 55 17.13 -3.05 18.93
CA ALA A 55 18.00 -2.19 19.72
C ALA A 55 17.42 -1.96 21.13
N ASP A 56 16.12 -1.74 21.24
CA ASP A 56 15.43 -1.58 22.52
C ASP A 56 15.48 -2.86 23.37
N ILE A 57 15.30 -4.03 22.75
CA ILE A 57 15.48 -5.31 23.43
C ILE A 57 16.92 -5.46 23.92
N GLU A 58 17.90 -5.09 23.09
CA GLU A 58 19.31 -5.17 23.46
C GLU A 58 19.73 -4.18 24.55
N SER A 59 19.04 -3.04 24.65
CA SER A 59 19.25 -2.10 25.77
C SER A 59 18.85 -2.68 27.13
N GLY A 60 18.04 -3.75 27.14
CA GLY A 60 17.55 -4.41 28.36
C GLY A 60 16.21 -3.90 28.87
N LEU A 61 15.57 -2.93 28.21
CA LEU A 61 14.26 -2.38 28.55
C LEU A 61 13.13 -3.43 28.55
N TRP A 62 13.27 -4.49 27.76
CA TRP A 62 12.29 -5.56 27.60
C TRP A 62 12.48 -6.74 28.56
N GLY A 63 13.45 -6.67 29.47
CA GLY A 63 13.76 -7.73 30.43
C GLY A 63 14.61 -8.88 29.87
N ARG A 64 15.14 -9.72 30.76
CA ARG A 64 16.07 -10.81 30.39
C ARG A 64 15.40 -11.90 29.56
N GLN A 65 14.10 -12.09 29.70
CA GLN A 65 13.33 -13.08 28.94
C GLN A 65 13.40 -12.84 27.43
N CYS A 66 13.47 -11.58 26.97
CA CYS A 66 13.60 -11.27 25.54
C CYS A 66 15.00 -11.54 24.98
N LYS A 67 15.94 -11.98 25.84
CA LYS A 67 17.31 -12.37 25.46
C LYS A 67 17.60 -13.84 25.76
N SER A 68 16.62 -14.63 26.22
CA SER A 68 16.85 -16.02 26.61
C SER A 68 17.11 -16.93 25.41
N SER A 69 16.53 -16.63 24.26
CA SER A 69 16.75 -17.33 22.98
C SER A 69 16.49 -16.40 21.80
N THR A 70 16.89 -16.81 20.61
CA THR A 70 16.57 -16.10 19.36
C THR A 70 15.06 -15.99 19.16
N VAL A 71 14.30 -17.03 19.48
CA VAL A 71 12.85 -17.06 19.34
C VAL A 71 12.16 -16.17 20.38
N ALA A 72 12.65 -16.13 21.62
CA ALA A 72 12.16 -15.20 22.62
C ALA A 72 12.39 -13.74 22.19
N LYS A 73 13.56 -13.46 21.58
CA LYS A 73 13.87 -12.15 21.00
C LYS A 73 12.92 -11.79 19.85
N GLU A 74 12.63 -12.73 18.95
CA GLU A 74 11.66 -12.50 17.86
C GLU A 74 10.24 -12.24 18.40
N ASN A 75 9.76 -13.03 19.36
CA ASN A 75 8.45 -12.80 19.98
C ASN A 75 8.35 -11.42 20.64
N CYS A 76 9.40 -10.97 21.32
CA CYS A 76 9.43 -9.62 21.89
C CYS A 76 9.50 -8.53 20.81
N ALA A 77 10.23 -8.76 19.72
CA ALA A 77 10.30 -7.82 18.61
C ALA A 77 8.93 -7.68 17.91
N LEU A 78 8.18 -8.77 17.77
CA LEU A 78 6.81 -8.72 17.23
C LEU A 78 5.86 -7.96 18.15
N LYS A 79 5.93 -8.18 19.48
CA LYS A 79 5.18 -7.37 20.46
C LYS A 79 5.53 -5.89 20.37
N CYS A 80 6.81 -5.56 20.19
CA CYS A 80 7.27 -4.18 20.02
C CYS A 80 6.73 -3.52 18.74
N LEU A 81 6.79 -4.24 17.62
CA LEU A 81 6.33 -3.77 16.31
C LEU A 81 4.83 -3.45 16.32
N SER A 82 4.02 -4.34 16.91
CA SER A 82 2.59 -4.12 17.06
C SER A 82 2.03 -5.02 18.16
N PRO A 83 1.77 -4.46 19.36
CA PRO A 83 1.19 -5.22 20.46
C PRO A 83 -0.16 -5.86 20.09
N GLY A 84 -1.03 -5.12 19.39
CA GLY A 84 -2.36 -5.60 19.01
C GLY A 84 -2.33 -6.72 17.98
N CYS A 85 -1.44 -6.64 16.98
CA CYS A 85 -1.28 -7.74 16.01
C CYS A 85 -0.67 -8.97 16.69
N TYR A 86 0.25 -8.77 17.62
CA TYR A 86 0.81 -9.88 18.38
C TYR A 86 -0.26 -10.59 19.21
N GLU A 87 -1.11 -9.84 19.92
CA GLU A 87 -2.20 -10.41 20.71
C GLU A 87 -3.16 -11.20 19.82
N LEU A 88 -3.57 -10.61 18.69
CA LEU A 88 -4.53 -11.21 17.78
C LEU A 88 -4.03 -12.47 17.06
N ILE A 89 -2.73 -12.53 16.74
CA ILE A 89 -2.16 -13.57 15.85
C ILE A 89 -1.31 -14.58 16.62
N TYR A 90 -0.55 -14.12 17.62
CA TYR A 90 0.56 -14.88 18.21
C TYR A 90 0.43 -15.10 19.72
N GLU A 91 -0.57 -14.53 20.42
CA GLU A 91 -0.71 -14.77 21.85
C GLU A 91 -0.98 -16.23 22.18
N SER A 92 -1.85 -16.89 21.39
CA SER A 92 -2.21 -18.29 21.58
C SER A 92 -1.17 -19.28 21.04
N ASP A 93 -0.40 -18.90 20.02
CA ASP A 93 0.64 -19.72 19.40
C ASP A 93 1.84 -18.82 19.07
N PRO A 94 2.69 -18.49 20.07
CA PRO A 94 3.87 -17.68 19.85
C PRO A 94 4.83 -18.40 18.90
N VAL A 95 5.78 -17.67 18.32
CA VAL A 95 6.80 -18.29 17.48
C VAL A 95 7.48 -19.40 18.30
N ARG A 96 7.42 -20.62 17.77
CA ARG A 96 7.90 -21.83 18.44
C ARG A 96 9.41 -21.96 18.26
N ASP A 97 10.09 -22.45 19.30
CA ASP A 97 11.51 -22.82 19.29
C ASP A 97 11.81 -23.93 18.27
#